data_AF-A0A7J7PSE6-F1
#
_entry.id   AF-A0A7J7PSE6-F1
#
_cell.length_a   1.000
_cell.length_b   1.000
_cell.length_c   1.000
_cell.angle_alpha   90.00
_cell.angle_beta   90.00
_cell.angle_gamma   90.00
#
_symmetry.space_group_name_H-M   'P 1'
#
loop_
_entity.id
_entity.type
_entity.pdbx_description
1 polymer ?
#
loop_
_entity_poly.entity_id
_entity_poly.type
_entity_poly.pdbx_seq_one_letter_code
_entity_poly.pdbx_strand_id
1 'polypeptide(L)'
;MYIMLFMILGAQTGLVLWRKKHKRSYDLVSLAGLWLMPAIISLHLKFWRFLAIWAAYSCVTGYLISLCMRKKMHHATPRKVYGWFLAAYKVSVAVGVSGYILLVLDMFGIGLLLARFVEPGLSLLLLWYGLYFGILGRDLAEVASEQMANVIGSGKRLTSTVNACGICSGELKDFSHLGEESLGEPVRQLACKHCFHELCIRGWTIVGKKDVCPVCLEKVDMRDLYADKPWETQNLS
;
A
#
# COMPACT_ATOMS: atom_id res chain seq x y z
N MET A 1 13.44 -10.70 38.65
CA MET A 1 14.29 -10.37 37.48
C MET A 1 14.49 -11.56 36.54
N TYR A 2 15.00 -12.70 37.03
CA TYR A 2 15.25 -13.89 36.20
C TYR A 2 13.98 -14.47 35.54
N ILE A 3 12.85 -14.50 36.25
CA ILE A 3 11.57 -14.98 35.69
C ILE A 3 11.11 -14.12 34.50
N MET A 4 11.19 -12.80 34.60
CA MET A 4 10.89 -11.91 33.47
C MET A 4 11.85 -12.14 32.30
N LEU A 5 13.14 -12.35 32.58
CA LEU A 5 14.14 -12.57 31.54
C LEU A 5 13.89 -13.88 30.78
N PHE A 6 13.60 -14.98 31.48
CA PHE A 6 13.22 -16.25 30.86
C PHE A 6 11.90 -16.15 30.07
N MET A 7 10.91 -15.42 30.59
CA MET A 7 9.65 -15.16 29.87
C MET A 7 9.88 -14.39 28.56
N ILE A 8 10.71 -13.34 28.59
CA ILE A 8 11.03 -12.54 27.39
C ILE A 8 11.81 -13.39 26.36
N LEU A 9 12.82 -14.14 26.80
CA LEU A 9 13.59 -15.02 25.90
C LEU A 9 12.72 -16.12 25.30
N GLY A 10 11.83 -16.73 26.09
CA GLY A 10 10.86 -17.71 25.63
C GLY A 10 9.91 -17.12 24.58
N ALA A 11 9.36 -15.93 24.84
CA ALA A 11 8.48 -15.23 23.91
C ALA A 11 9.18 -14.86 22.59
N GLN A 12 10.41 -14.32 22.64
CA GLN A 12 11.18 -13.98 21.45
C GLN A 12 11.53 -15.21 20.61
N THR A 13 11.95 -16.30 21.26
CA THR A 13 12.25 -17.57 20.57
C THR A 13 10.99 -18.15 19.93
N GLY A 14 9.86 -18.09 20.66
CA GLY A 14 8.56 -18.49 20.14
C GLY A 14 8.12 -17.68 18.91
N LEU A 15 8.28 -16.35 18.94
CA LEU A 15 8.01 -15.47 17.81
C LEU A 15 8.86 -15.80 16.58
N VAL A 16 10.16 -16.06 16.77
CA VAL A 16 11.07 -16.43 15.68
C VAL A 16 10.69 -17.79 15.08
N LEU A 17 10.39 -18.78 15.92
CA LEU A 17 9.95 -20.11 15.46
C LEU A 17 8.60 -20.03 14.74
N TRP A 18 7.68 -19.21 15.25
CA TRP A 18 6.37 -19.00 14.64
C TRP A 18 6.50 -18.33 13.26
N ARG A 19 7.34 -17.31 13.14
CA ARG A 19 7.66 -16.66 11.86
C ARG A 19 8.22 -17.66 10.84
N LYS A 20 9.08 -18.59 11.28
CA LYS A 20 9.66 -19.63 10.41
C LYS A 20 8.63 -20.69 9.99
N LYS A 21 7.79 -21.14 10.91
CA LYS A 21 6.85 -22.26 10.68
C LYS A 21 5.55 -21.84 10.00
N HIS A 22 5.01 -20.68 10.36
CA HIS A 22 3.73 -20.16 9.86
C HIS A 22 3.82 -18.68 9.52
N LYS A 23 4.62 -18.35 8.49
CA LYS A 23 4.86 -16.97 8.02
C LYS A 23 3.55 -16.20 7.79
N ARG A 24 2.57 -16.78 7.10
CA ARG A 24 1.28 -16.14 6.81
C ARG A 24 0.48 -15.78 8.06
N SER A 25 0.44 -16.66 9.06
CA SER A 25 -0.26 -16.39 10.33
C SER A 25 0.47 -15.34 11.15
N TYR A 26 1.81 -15.37 11.17
CA TYR A 26 2.63 -14.37 11.83
C TYR A 26 2.41 -12.97 11.22
N ASP A 27 2.44 -12.86 9.89
CA ASP A 27 2.25 -11.58 9.20
C ASP A 27 0.84 -11.01 9.43
N LEU A 28 -0.20 -11.84 9.41
CA LEU A 28 -1.58 -11.41 9.71
C LEU A 28 -1.76 -10.96 11.16
N VAL A 29 -1.19 -11.68 12.13
CA VAL A 29 -1.29 -11.29 13.54
C VAL A 29 -0.47 -10.04 13.83
N SER A 30 0.72 -9.91 13.22
CA SER A 30 1.53 -8.70 13.32
C SER A 30 0.79 -7.49 12.73
N LEU A 31 0.12 -7.66 11.57
CA LEU A 31 -0.72 -6.63 10.96
C LEU A 31 -1.89 -6.23 11.86
N ALA A 32 -2.60 -7.22 12.41
CA ALA A 32 -3.71 -6.97 13.34
C ALA A 32 -3.23 -6.26 14.61
N GLY A 33 -2.06 -6.65 15.14
CA GLY A 33 -1.41 -6.00 16.26
C GLY A 33 -1.08 -4.54 15.95
N LEU A 34 -0.41 -4.28 14.82
CA LEU A 34 -0.09 -2.92 14.38
C LEU A 34 -1.34 -2.06 14.19
N TRP A 35 -2.43 -2.63 13.65
CA TRP A 35 -3.67 -1.93 13.37
C TRP A 35 -4.50 -1.62 14.62
N LEU A 36 -4.60 -2.57 15.56
CA LEU A 36 -5.48 -2.45 16.74
C LEU A 36 -4.78 -1.80 17.93
N MET A 37 -3.48 -1.99 18.11
CA MET A 37 -2.79 -1.57 19.33
C MET A 37 -2.85 -0.05 19.57
N PRO A 38 -2.61 0.80 18.55
CA PRO A 38 -2.79 2.26 18.70
C PRO A 38 -4.23 2.69 18.94
N ALA A 39 -5.22 1.97 18.39
CA ALA A 39 -6.63 2.24 18.61
C ALA A 39 -7.06 1.91 20.04
N ILE A 40 -6.59 0.79 20.59
CA ILE A 40 -6.84 0.38 21.98
C ILE A 40 -6.27 1.42 22.95
N ILE A 41 -5.02 1.83 22.78
CA ILE A 41 -4.41 2.88 23.61
C ILE A 41 -5.21 4.18 23.49
N SER A 42 -5.59 4.58 22.28
CA SER A 42 -6.32 5.83 22.04
C SER A 42 -7.71 5.84 22.68
N LEU A 43 -8.37 4.67 22.79
CA LEU A 43 -9.62 4.51 23.54
C LEU A 43 -9.40 4.73 25.05
N HIS A 44 -8.34 4.14 25.62
CA HIS A 44 -8.00 4.34 27.04
C HIS A 44 -7.68 5.80 27.36
N LEU A 45 -6.98 6.48 26.44
CA LEU A 45 -6.58 7.87 26.59
C LEU A 45 -7.64 8.87 26.10
N LYS A 46 -8.83 8.41 25.67
CA LYS A 46 -9.95 9.22 25.15
C LYS A 46 -9.58 10.18 24.02
N PHE A 47 -8.64 9.80 23.15
CA PHE A 47 -8.26 10.57 21.97
C PHE A 47 -9.28 10.38 20.83
N TRP A 48 -10.43 11.06 20.93
CA TRP A 48 -11.54 10.95 19.98
C TRP A 48 -11.17 11.35 18.54
N ARG A 49 -10.28 12.35 18.38
CA ARG A 49 -9.84 12.82 17.05
C ARG A 49 -9.15 11.70 16.26
N PHE A 50 -8.23 10.98 16.89
CA PHE A 50 -7.55 9.85 16.28
C PHE A 50 -8.53 8.72 15.96
N LEU A 51 -9.41 8.39 16.92
CA LEU A 51 -10.36 7.30 16.77
C LEU A 51 -11.32 7.54 15.58
N ALA A 52 -11.77 8.77 15.37
CA ALA A 52 -12.63 9.13 14.24
C ALA A 52 -11.91 8.92 12.89
N ILE A 53 -10.68 9.44 12.76
CA ILE A 53 -9.88 9.29 11.53
C ILE A 53 -9.54 7.81 11.29
N TRP A 54 -9.14 7.10 12.34
CA TRP A 54 -8.84 5.67 12.30
C TRP A 54 -10.06 4.85 11.88
N ALA A 55 -11.24 5.14 12.43
CA ALA A 55 -12.47 4.45 12.09
C ALA A 55 -12.88 4.71 10.63
N ALA A 56 -12.80 5.95 10.17
CA ALA A 56 -13.09 6.31 8.78
C ALA A 56 -12.12 5.60 7.81
N TYR A 57 -10.82 5.64 8.08
CA TYR A 57 -9.81 4.94 7.30
C TYR A 57 -10.06 3.44 7.26
N SER A 58 -10.26 2.84 8.44
CA SER A 58 -10.52 1.40 8.63
C SER A 58 -11.78 0.92 7.93
N CYS A 59 -12.85 1.73 7.93
CA CYS A 59 -14.09 1.43 7.24
C CYS A 59 -13.88 1.38 5.71
N VAL A 60 -13.22 2.39 5.14
CA VAL A 60 -12.94 2.45 3.70
C VAL A 60 -12.00 1.33 3.28
N THR A 61 -10.90 1.10 4.00
CA THR A 61 -9.95 0.02 3.69
C THR A 61 -10.59 -1.35 3.85
N GLY A 62 -11.38 -1.55 4.90
CA GLY A 62 -12.11 -2.80 5.15
C GLY A 62 -13.10 -3.12 4.03
N TYR A 63 -13.85 -2.11 3.58
CA TYR A 63 -14.73 -2.24 2.41
C TYR A 63 -13.94 -2.65 1.16
N LEU A 64 -12.84 -1.96 0.84
CA LEU A 64 -12.03 -2.27 -0.35
C LEU A 64 -11.41 -3.67 -0.31
N ILE A 65 -10.93 -4.11 0.85
CA ILE A 65 -10.40 -5.47 1.05
C ILE A 65 -11.52 -6.50 0.87
N SER A 66 -12.73 -6.23 1.38
CA SER A 66 -13.88 -7.12 1.18
C SER A 66 -14.25 -7.31 -0.30
N LEU A 67 -14.02 -6.28 -1.14
CA LEU A 67 -14.19 -6.37 -2.58
C LEU A 67 -13.15 -7.27 -3.25
N CYS A 68 -11.92 -7.29 -2.73
CA CYS A 68 -10.82 -8.13 -3.21
C CYS A 68 -11.01 -9.61 -2.86
N MET A 69 -11.70 -9.91 -1.74
CA MET A 69 -11.95 -11.29 -1.28
C MET A 69 -13.08 -12.00 -2.03
N ARG A 70 -13.80 -11.31 -2.92
CA ARG A 70 -14.90 -11.91 -3.69
C ARG A 70 -14.34 -12.89 -4.75
N LYS A 71 -14.96 -14.08 -4.86
CA LYS A 71 -14.56 -15.13 -5.84
C LYS A 71 -14.49 -14.66 -7.30
N LYS A 72 -15.33 -13.69 -7.67
CA LYS A 72 -15.28 -13.01 -8.97
C LYS A 72 -15.12 -11.52 -8.71
N MET A 73 -13.95 -10.97 -9.04
CA MET A 73 -13.71 -9.53 -8.92
C MET A 73 -14.30 -8.80 -10.12
N HIS A 74 -14.97 -7.68 -9.85
CA HIS A 74 -15.39 -6.78 -10.91
C HIS A 74 -14.17 -6.05 -11.49
N HIS A 75 -14.26 -5.74 -12.79
CA HIS A 75 -13.23 -5.11 -13.59
C HIS A 75 -12.68 -3.80 -12.99
N ALA A 76 -13.53 -2.96 -12.42
CA ALA A 76 -13.11 -1.69 -11.82
C ALA A 76 -12.44 -1.84 -10.44
N THR A 77 -12.49 -3.01 -9.80
CA THR A 77 -12.03 -3.20 -8.42
C THR A 77 -10.53 -2.93 -8.25
N PRO A 78 -9.62 -3.52 -9.04
CA PRO A 78 -8.18 -3.27 -8.87
C PRO A 78 -7.82 -1.79 -8.99
N ARG A 79 -8.48 -1.06 -9.89
CA ARG A 79 -8.27 0.37 -10.08
C ARG A 79 -8.68 1.18 -8.85
N LYS A 80 -9.84 0.88 -8.26
CA LYS A 80 -10.30 1.54 -7.03
C LYS A 80 -9.36 1.28 -5.85
N VAL A 81 -8.90 0.04 -5.72
CA VAL A 81 -8.02 -0.40 -4.62
C VAL A 81 -6.65 0.26 -4.72
N TYR A 82 -5.97 0.15 -5.86
CA TYR A 82 -4.66 0.78 -6.05
C TYR A 82 -4.73 2.31 -5.97
N GLY A 83 -5.79 2.92 -6.51
CA GLY A 83 -6.01 4.36 -6.42
C GLY A 83 -6.17 4.85 -4.98
N TRP A 84 -6.97 4.15 -4.17
CA TRP A 84 -7.13 4.47 -2.75
C TRP A 84 -5.82 4.35 -1.97
N PHE A 85 -5.10 3.24 -2.11
CA PHE A 85 -3.84 3.04 -1.40
C PHE A 85 -2.76 4.03 -1.83
N LEU A 86 -2.71 4.40 -3.11
CA LEU A 86 -1.82 5.45 -3.59
C LEU A 86 -2.17 6.82 -3.01
N ALA A 87 -3.46 7.17 -2.97
CA ALA A 87 -3.91 8.42 -2.36
C ALA A 87 -3.59 8.47 -0.86
N ALA A 88 -3.88 7.39 -0.13
CA ALA A 88 -3.56 7.27 1.29
C ALA A 88 -2.06 7.38 1.56
N TYR A 89 -1.22 6.75 0.72
CA TYR A 89 0.24 6.87 0.79
C TYR A 89 0.72 8.32 0.55
N LYS A 90 0.19 9.01 -0.47
CA LYS A 90 0.56 10.40 -0.74
C LYS A 90 0.21 11.32 0.43
N VAL A 91 -0.98 11.14 1.00
CA VAL A 91 -1.42 11.91 2.18
C VAL A 91 -0.55 11.61 3.38
N SER A 92 -0.27 10.33 3.69
CA SER A 92 0.54 9.96 4.85
C SER A 92 1.99 10.44 4.73
N VAL A 93 2.58 10.39 3.53
CA VAL A 93 3.90 10.97 3.25
C VAL A 93 3.87 12.48 3.40
N ALA A 94 2.89 13.18 2.84
CA ALA A 94 2.79 14.64 2.97
C ALA A 94 2.65 15.08 4.44
N VAL A 95 1.83 14.38 5.21
CA VAL A 95 1.64 14.60 6.66
C VAL A 95 2.92 14.26 7.46
N GLY A 96 3.60 13.16 7.11
CA GLY A 96 4.84 12.76 7.79
C GLY A 96 6.01 13.70 7.51
N VAL A 97 6.16 14.13 6.25
CA VAL A 97 7.19 15.09 5.83
C VAL A 97 6.92 16.47 6.45
N SER A 98 5.66 16.93 6.47
CA SER A 98 5.34 18.20 7.14
C SER A 98 5.60 18.14 8.64
N GLY A 99 5.24 17.05 9.31
CA GLY A 99 5.58 16.80 10.71
C GLY A 99 7.08 16.78 10.97
N TYR A 100 7.86 16.15 10.09
CA TYR A 100 9.32 16.12 10.18
C TYR A 100 9.94 17.51 10.01
N ILE A 101 9.50 18.31 9.03
CA ILE A 101 9.97 19.69 8.83
C ILE A 101 9.67 20.53 10.07
N LEU A 102 8.45 20.44 10.62
CA LEU A 102 8.08 21.15 11.84
C LEU A 102 8.92 20.71 13.05
N LEU A 103 9.19 19.42 13.21
CA LEU A 103 10.04 18.90 14.28
C LEU A 103 11.46 19.48 14.20
N VAL A 104 12.03 19.54 12.99
CA VAL A 104 13.36 20.14 12.77
C VAL A 104 13.33 21.63 13.11
N LEU A 105 12.30 22.37 12.71
CA LEU A 105 12.15 23.80 13.06
C LEU A 105 12.00 24.03 14.57
N ASP A 106 11.30 23.15 15.28
CA ASP A 106 11.18 23.18 16.73
C ASP A 106 12.55 23.00 17.40
N MET A 107 13.39 22.08 16.90
CA MET A 107 14.75 21.85 17.42
C MET A 107 15.68 23.07 17.27
N PHE A 108 15.51 23.87 16.21
CA PHE A 108 16.28 25.11 16.01
C PHE A 108 15.76 26.31 16.83
N GLY A 109 14.73 26.12 17.67
CA GLY A 109 14.16 27.17 18.50
C GLY A 109 13.26 28.16 17.74
N ILE A 110 13.07 27.97 16.43
CA ILE A 110 12.13 28.74 15.60
C ILE A 110 10.69 28.39 15.98
N GLY A 111 10.46 27.18 16.51
CA GLY A 111 9.18 26.78 17.09
C GLY A 111 8.64 27.75 18.15
N LEU A 112 9.51 28.46 18.89
CA LEU A 112 9.09 29.47 19.88
C LEU A 112 8.43 30.71 19.24
N LEU A 113 8.85 31.07 18.02
CA LEU A 113 8.24 32.16 17.23
C LEU A 113 6.90 31.72 16.61
N LEU A 114 6.80 30.45 16.23
CA LEU A 114 5.60 29.83 15.67
C LEU A 114 4.61 29.32 16.73
N ALA A 115 4.98 29.31 18.01
CA ALA A 115 4.13 28.86 19.12
C ALA A 115 2.80 29.63 19.26
N ARG A 116 2.72 30.83 18.65
CA ARG A 116 1.46 31.61 18.53
C ARG A 116 0.46 30.95 17.58
N PHE A 117 0.94 30.23 16.56
CA PHE A 117 0.15 29.66 15.47
C PHE A 117 0.05 28.13 15.51
N VAL A 118 1.02 27.46 16.15
CA VAL A 118 1.14 26.00 16.15
C VAL A 118 0.91 25.44 17.56
N GLU A 119 -0.04 24.50 17.68
CA GLU A 119 -0.32 23.81 18.95
C GLU A 119 0.92 23.01 19.40
N PRO A 120 1.31 23.08 20.69
CA PRO A 120 2.46 22.34 21.19
C PRO A 120 2.29 20.84 20.97
N GLY A 121 3.30 20.20 20.37
CA GLY A 121 3.27 18.77 20.04
C GLY A 121 2.63 18.42 18.69
N LEU A 122 2.19 19.40 17.89
CA LEU A 122 1.67 19.16 16.54
C LEU A 122 2.70 18.49 15.62
N SER A 123 3.98 18.86 15.73
CA SER A 123 5.09 18.28 14.96
C SER A 123 5.19 16.76 15.18
N LEU A 124 5.22 16.33 16.44
CA LEU A 124 5.25 14.91 16.81
C LEU A 124 3.94 14.20 16.43
N LEU A 125 2.80 14.86 16.60
CA LEU A 125 1.49 14.30 16.24
C LEU A 125 1.38 14.02 14.74
N LEU A 126 1.73 15.00 13.89
CA LEU A 126 1.74 14.84 12.43
C LEU A 126 2.70 13.74 12.00
N LEU A 127 3.90 13.71 12.56
CA LEU A 127 4.89 12.68 12.27
C LEU A 127 4.36 11.29 12.67
N TRP A 128 3.74 11.16 13.84
CA TRP A 128 3.14 9.91 14.28
C TRP A 128 1.97 9.47 13.38
N TYR A 129 1.10 10.39 12.96
CA TYR A 129 -0.01 10.11 12.04
C TYR A 129 0.50 9.64 10.68
N GLY A 130 1.47 10.37 10.10
CA GLY A 130 2.06 10.05 8.81
C GLY A 130 2.74 8.68 8.81
N LEU A 131 3.55 8.38 9.83
CA LEU A 131 4.20 7.08 9.97
C LEU A 131 3.20 5.95 10.20
N TYR A 132 2.25 6.13 11.11
CA TYR A 132 1.27 5.10 11.46
C TYR A 132 0.40 4.70 10.25
N PHE A 133 -0.27 5.67 9.62
CA PHE A 133 -1.11 5.39 8.46
C PHE A 133 -0.29 5.01 7.22
N GLY A 134 0.96 5.47 7.11
CA GLY A 134 1.89 5.08 6.05
C GLY A 134 2.28 3.61 6.13
N ILE A 135 2.73 3.14 7.29
CA ILE A 135 3.11 1.72 7.49
C ILE A 135 1.87 0.82 7.37
N LEU A 136 0.77 1.18 8.05
CA LEU A 136 -0.48 0.43 8.00
C LEU A 136 -1.01 0.31 6.57
N GLY A 137 -1.03 1.43 5.83
CA GLY A 137 -1.49 1.45 4.44
C GLY A 137 -0.63 0.61 3.52
N ARG A 138 0.69 0.60 3.72
CA ARG A 138 1.63 -0.24 2.96
C ARG A 138 1.35 -1.73 3.16
N ASP A 139 1.22 -2.17 4.41
CA ASP A 139 1.00 -3.60 4.70
C ASP A 139 -0.41 -4.07 4.26
N LEU A 140 -1.44 -3.21 4.42
CA LEU A 140 -2.79 -3.51 3.92
C LEU A 140 -2.83 -3.56 2.38
N ALA A 141 -2.08 -2.70 1.69
CA ALA A 141 -1.98 -2.70 0.23
C ALA A 141 -1.33 -3.99 -0.28
N GLU A 142 -0.29 -4.48 0.41
CA GLU A 142 0.37 -5.75 0.08
C GLU A 142 -0.60 -6.93 0.21
N VAL A 143 -1.35 -7.01 1.31
CA VAL A 143 -2.38 -8.05 1.51
C VAL A 143 -3.47 -7.96 0.44
N ALA A 144 -3.98 -6.76 0.15
CA ALA A 144 -4.99 -6.56 -0.88
C ALA A 144 -4.48 -6.99 -2.26
N SER A 145 -3.23 -6.64 -2.59
CA SER A 145 -2.60 -7.01 -3.84
C SER A 145 -2.38 -8.52 -3.97
N GLU A 146 -2.02 -9.20 -2.88
CA GLU A 146 -1.89 -10.66 -2.87
C GLU A 146 -3.24 -11.34 -3.12
N GLN A 147 -4.31 -10.86 -2.49
CA GLN A 147 -5.67 -11.38 -2.73
C GLN A 147 -6.10 -11.17 -4.18
N MET A 148 -5.88 -9.97 -4.73
CA MET A 148 -6.17 -9.70 -6.14
C MET A 148 -5.36 -10.60 -7.08
N ALA A 149 -4.09 -10.82 -6.78
CA ALA A 149 -3.23 -11.71 -7.56
C ALA A 149 -3.69 -13.16 -7.51
N ASN A 150 -4.15 -13.65 -6.36
CA ASN A 150 -4.70 -15.00 -6.26
C ASN A 150 -5.96 -15.17 -7.12
N VAL A 151 -6.85 -14.17 -7.15
CA VAL A 151 -8.08 -14.25 -7.95
C VAL A 151 -7.80 -14.06 -9.45
N ILE A 152 -6.87 -13.18 -9.82
CA ILE A 152 -6.49 -12.94 -11.23
C ILE A 152 -5.67 -14.11 -11.79
N GLY A 153 -4.64 -14.56 -11.06
CA GLY A 153 -3.70 -15.60 -11.49
C GLY A 153 -4.24 -17.03 -11.41
N SER A 154 -5.25 -17.30 -10.58
CA SER A 154 -5.89 -18.64 -10.53
C SER A 154 -6.75 -18.93 -11.77
N GLY A 155 -7.18 -17.91 -12.49
CA GLY A 155 -7.90 -18.06 -13.75
C GLY A 155 -6.92 -18.05 -14.91
N LYS A 156 -6.68 -19.21 -15.55
CA LYS A 156 -6.12 -19.27 -16.91
C LYS A 156 -7.02 -18.47 -17.85
N ARG A 157 -6.84 -17.15 -17.94
CA ARG A 157 -7.53 -16.30 -18.90
C ARG A 157 -6.84 -16.47 -20.25
N LEU A 158 -7.22 -17.52 -20.97
CA LEU A 158 -6.85 -17.69 -22.39
C LEU A 158 -7.43 -16.61 -23.31
N THR A 159 -8.28 -15.72 -22.79
CA THR A 159 -8.97 -14.70 -23.59
C THR A 159 -8.77 -13.31 -22.96
N SER A 160 -7.54 -12.80 -22.99
CA SER A 160 -7.36 -11.35 -23.02
C SER A 160 -7.88 -10.89 -24.37
N THR A 161 -9.02 -10.21 -24.43
CA THR A 161 -9.41 -9.53 -25.67
C THR A 161 -8.34 -8.48 -25.98
N VAL A 162 -8.02 -8.28 -27.27
CA VAL A 162 -6.90 -7.42 -27.72
C VAL A 162 -6.98 -6.00 -27.14
N ASN A 163 -8.20 -5.52 -26.85
CA ASN A 163 -8.46 -4.16 -26.38
C ASN A 163 -8.80 -4.08 -24.88
N ALA A 164 -8.49 -5.10 -24.06
CA ALA A 164 -8.77 -5.06 -22.62
C ALA A 164 -7.51 -5.30 -21.78
N CYS A 165 -7.38 -4.54 -20.68
CA CYS A 165 -6.29 -4.70 -19.73
C CYS A 165 -6.32 -6.08 -19.06
N GLY A 166 -5.21 -6.83 -19.03
CA GLY A 166 -5.20 -8.17 -18.42
C GLY A 166 -5.48 -8.21 -16.90
N ILE A 167 -5.39 -7.08 -16.18
CA ILE A 167 -5.61 -6.98 -14.72
C ILE A 167 -7.02 -6.50 -14.41
N CYS A 168 -7.39 -5.29 -14.86
CA CYS A 168 -8.70 -4.71 -14.59
C CYS A 168 -9.73 -5.10 -15.65
N SER A 169 -9.33 -5.57 -16.83
CA SER A 169 -10.21 -5.87 -17.99
C SER A 169 -11.15 -4.72 -18.39
N GLY A 170 -10.76 -3.49 -18.06
CA GLY A 170 -11.30 -2.30 -18.71
C GLY A 170 -10.71 -2.12 -20.11
N GLU A 171 -11.44 -1.39 -20.96
CA GLU A 171 -11.01 -1.05 -22.32
C GLU A 171 -9.72 -0.24 -22.31
N LEU A 172 -8.78 -0.63 -23.17
CA LEU A 172 -7.54 0.08 -23.44
C LEU A 172 -7.84 1.11 -24.55
N LYS A 173 -7.98 2.38 -24.16
CA LYS A 173 -8.14 3.48 -25.10
C LYS A 173 -6.80 4.18 -25.27
N ASP A 174 -6.00 3.69 -26.21
CA ASP A 174 -4.72 4.30 -26.54
C ASP A 174 -4.92 5.36 -27.63
N PHE A 175 -5.00 6.63 -27.21
CA PHE A 175 -5.11 7.78 -28.12
C PHE A 175 -3.74 8.39 -28.47
N SER A 176 -2.62 7.77 -28.06
CA SER A 176 -1.27 8.31 -28.25
C SER A 176 -0.91 8.54 -29.73
N HIS A 177 -1.49 7.76 -30.65
CA HIS A 177 -1.28 7.91 -32.09
C HIS A 177 -1.98 9.13 -32.73
N LEU A 178 -2.90 9.80 -32.03
CA LEU A 178 -3.72 10.89 -32.59
C LEU A 178 -3.17 12.29 -32.27
N GLY A 179 -2.06 12.41 -31.54
CA GLY A 179 -1.46 13.71 -31.21
C GLY A 179 -2.31 14.60 -30.30
N GLU A 180 -3.45 14.11 -29.80
CA GLU A 180 -4.27 14.79 -28.80
C GLU A 180 -3.72 14.50 -27.39
N GLU A 181 -3.31 15.54 -26.68
CA GLU A 181 -2.97 15.45 -25.26
C GLU A 181 -4.20 14.98 -24.44
N SER A 182 -4.17 13.71 -24.04
CA SER A 182 -4.45 13.29 -22.66
C SER A 182 -5.91 13.20 -22.15
N LEU A 183 -6.80 12.51 -22.86
CA LEU A 183 -8.03 11.98 -22.22
C LEU A 183 -7.95 10.49 -21.82
N GLY A 184 -6.95 9.75 -22.31
CA GLY A 184 -6.75 8.32 -22.03
C GLY A 184 -5.66 8.05 -20.98
N GLU A 185 -5.87 7.04 -20.13
CA GLU A 185 -4.80 6.51 -19.26
C GLU A 185 -3.69 5.86 -20.12
N PRO A 186 -2.39 6.08 -19.82
CA PRO A 186 -1.31 5.48 -20.58
C PRO A 186 -1.36 3.95 -20.53
N VAL A 187 -1.18 3.32 -21.71
CA VAL A 187 -1.15 1.87 -21.90
C VAL A 187 0.30 1.42 -22.03
N ARG A 188 0.64 0.31 -21.39
CA ARG A 188 1.96 -0.33 -21.50
C ARG A 188 1.80 -1.74 -22.04
N GLN A 189 2.57 -2.03 -23.08
CA GLN A 189 2.70 -3.36 -23.65
C GLN A 189 3.98 -4.02 -23.12
N LEU A 190 3.87 -5.25 -22.62
CA LEU A 190 5.02 -6.04 -22.18
C LEU A 190 5.67 -6.77 -23.36
N ALA A 191 6.89 -7.30 -23.18
CA ALA A 191 7.58 -8.13 -24.18
C ALA A 191 6.76 -9.34 -24.65
N CYS A 192 5.94 -9.91 -23.75
CA CYS A 192 4.99 -10.99 -24.05
C CYS A 192 3.75 -10.54 -24.85
N LYS A 193 3.74 -9.30 -25.35
CA LYS A 193 2.70 -8.63 -26.14
C LYS A 193 1.37 -8.35 -25.44
N HIS A 194 1.22 -8.70 -24.16
CA HIS A 194 0.03 -8.35 -23.37
C HIS A 194 0.04 -6.87 -22.96
N CYS A 195 -1.12 -6.23 -23.06
CA CYS A 195 -1.29 -4.80 -22.76
C CYS A 195 -2.03 -4.56 -21.43
N PHE A 196 -1.60 -3.53 -20.70
CA PHE A 196 -2.13 -3.15 -19.41
C PHE A 196 -2.16 -1.62 -19.26
N HIS A 197 -3.06 -1.10 -18.42
CA HIS A 197 -2.94 0.30 -17.97
C HIS A 197 -1.67 0.44 -17.12
N GLU A 198 -0.95 1.55 -17.24
CA GLU A 198 0.29 1.84 -16.48
C GLU A 198 0.07 1.66 -14.97
N LEU A 199 -1.03 2.21 -14.44
CA LEU A 199 -1.36 2.07 -13.02
C LEU A 199 -1.64 0.63 -12.59
N CYS A 200 -2.24 -0.19 -13.46
CA CYS A 200 -2.54 -1.58 -13.16
C CYS A 200 -1.27 -2.43 -13.10
N ILE A 201 -0.40 -2.33 -14.12
CA ILE A 201 0.84 -3.10 -14.15
C ILE A 201 1.82 -2.63 -13.07
N ARG A 202 1.81 -1.33 -12.75
CA ARG A 202 2.57 -0.78 -11.63
C ARG A 202 2.09 -1.30 -10.28
N GLY A 203 0.77 -1.32 -10.05
CA GLY A 203 0.19 -1.92 -8.86
C GLY A 203 0.59 -3.40 -8.72
N TRP A 204 0.55 -4.15 -9.81
CA TRP A 204 0.94 -5.56 -9.83
C TRP A 204 2.40 -5.79 -9.45
N THR A 205 3.31 -5.06 -10.08
CA THR A 205 4.75 -5.28 -9.95
C THR A 205 5.34 -4.65 -8.69
N ILE A 206 4.93 -3.43 -8.32
CA ILE A 206 5.46 -2.72 -7.15
C ILE A 206 4.70 -3.10 -5.88
N VAL A 207 3.38 -2.95 -5.87
CA VAL A 207 2.56 -3.18 -4.66
C VAL A 207 2.42 -4.68 -4.40
N GLY A 208 2.17 -5.46 -5.45
CA GLY A 208 2.06 -6.91 -5.38
C GLY A 208 3.39 -7.65 -5.31
N LYS A 209 4.52 -6.96 -5.54
CA LYS A 209 5.86 -7.54 -5.63
C LYS A 209 5.89 -8.75 -6.58
N LYS A 210 5.18 -8.66 -7.70
CA LYS A 210 5.07 -9.74 -8.69
C LYS A 210 5.91 -9.41 -9.93
N ASP A 211 6.83 -10.28 -10.28
CA ASP A 211 7.71 -10.12 -11.44
C ASP A 211 7.32 -10.93 -12.68
N VAL A 212 6.05 -11.32 -12.74
CA VAL A 212 5.50 -12.13 -13.83
C VAL A 212 4.28 -11.48 -14.46
N CYS A 213 4.07 -11.73 -15.75
CA CYS A 213 2.89 -11.27 -16.47
C CYS A 213 1.63 -11.90 -15.85
N PRO A 214 0.59 -11.11 -15.52
CA PRO A 214 -0.67 -11.63 -14.97
C PRO A 214 -1.40 -12.63 -15.86
N VAL A 215 -1.11 -12.64 -17.17
CA VAL A 215 -1.83 -13.45 -18.18
C VAL A 215 -1.05 -14.71 -18.55
N CYS A 216 0.21 -14.56 -19.02
CA CYS A 216 1.03 -15.69 -19.47
C CYS A 216 2.06 -16.19 -18.45
N LEU A 217 2.21 -15.52 -17.30
CA LEU A 217 3.20 -15.83 -16.26
C LEU A 217 4.67 -15.74 -16.71
N GLU A 218 4.92 -15.17 -17.89
CA GLU A 218 6.28 -14.87 -18.35
C GLU A 218 6.91 -13.78 -17.48
N LYS A 219 8.21 -13.91 -17.19
CA LYS A 219 8.93 -12.95 -16.36
C LYS A 219 8.97 -11.58 -17.04
N VAL A 220 8.65 -10.54 -16.29
CA VAL A 220 8.67 -9.15 -16.76
C VAL A 220 10.04 -8.55 -16.46
N ASP A 221 10.65 -7.93 -17.47
CA ASP A 221 11.84 -7.13 -17.25
C ASP A 221 11.44 -5.78 -16.62
N MET A 222 11.72 -5.65 -15.32
CA MET A 222 11.40 -4.43 -14.56
C MET A 222 12.19 -3.22 -15.04
N ARG A 223 13.39 -3.41 -15.60
CA ARG A 223 14.22 -2.28 -16.04
C ARG A 223 13.63 -1.63 -17.27
N ASP A 224 13.13 -2.44 -18.20
CA ASP A 224 12.45 -1.98 -19.41
C ASP A 224 11.11 -1.33 -19.06
N LEU A 225 10.32 -1.95 -18.16
CA LEU A 225 9.01 -1.42 -17.74
C LEU A 225 9.11 -0.02 -17.09
N TYR A 226 10.20 0.27 -16.40
CA TYR A 226 10.43 1.51 -15.65
C TYR A 226 11.58 2.37 -16.21
N ALA A 227 11.95 2.18 -17.48
CA ALA A 227 13.05 2.93 -18.09
C ALA A 227 12.84 4.46 -17.99
N ASP A 228 11.58 4.91 -18.09
CA ASP A 228 11.20 6.32 -17.97
C ASP A 228 11.36 6.89 -16.54
N LYS A 229 11.41 6.02 -15.51
CA LYS A 229 11.49 6.38 -14.09
C LYS A 229 12.46 5.45 -13.33
N PRO A 230 13.78 5.58 -13.57
CA PRO A 230 14.76 4.63 -13.06
C PRO A 230 14.77 4.45 -11.54
N TRP A 231 14.43 5.50 -10.78
CA TRP A 231 14.37 5.47 -9.31
C TRP A 231 13.24 4.57 -8.76
N GLU A 232 12.24 4.19 -9.58
CA GLU A 232 11.19 3.27 -9.15
C GLU A 232 11.67 1.81 -9.09
N THR A 233 12.78 1.48 -9.77
CA THR A 233 13.34 0.11 -9.80
C THR A 233 14.19 -0.24 -8.59
N GLN A 234 14.63 0.74 -7.79
CA GLN A 234 15.56 0.50 -6.67
C GLN A 234 14.96 -0.32 -5.52
N ASN A 235 13.63 -0.41 -5.43
CA ASN A 235 12.93 -1.18 -4.38
C ASN A 235 12.49 -2.58 -4.82
N LEU A 236 12.88 -3.02 -6.03
CA LEU A 236 12.46 -4.28 -6.65
C LEU A 236 13.57 -5.37 -6.63
N SER A 237 14.66 -5.16 -5.88
CA SER A 237 15.75 -6.13 -5.71
C SER A 237 15.48 -7.18 -4.64
#